data_AF-A0A7W8NE93-F1
#
_entry.id   AF-A0A7W8NE93-F1
#
_cell.length_a   1.000
_cell.length_b   1.000
_cell.length_c   1.000
_cell.angle_alpha   90.00
_cell.angle_beta   90.00
_cell.angle_gamma   90.00
#
_symmetry.space_group_name_H-M   'P 1'
#
loop_
_entity.id
_entity.type
_entity.pdbx_description
1 polymer ?
#
loop_
_entity_poly.entity_id
_entity_poly.type
_entity_poly.pdbx_seq_one_letter_code
_entity_poly.pdbx_strand_id
1 'polypeptide(L)' 'MKRPLRNEADPYPASGRGYVHVCPDCALPLTLHDLRDGDQAYWCHTCGKGHRAGDPPLEALRLLPQAG' A
#
# COMPACT_ATOMS: atom_id res chain seq x y z
N MET A 1 23.01 -21.52 -3.98
CA MET A 1 21.66 -21.59 -4.58
C MET A 1 21.31 -20.19 -5.05
N LYS A 2 21.37 -19.93 -6.36
CA LYS A 2 21.20 -18.59 -6.95
C LYS A 2 19.72 -18.39 -7.19
N ARG A 3 19.08 -17.64 -6.29
CA ARG A 3 17.66 -17.29 -6.38
C ARG A 3 17.47 -16.51 -7.69
N PRO A 4 16.52 -16.88 -8.57
CA PRO A 4 16.25 -16.10 -9.76
C PRO A 4 15.75 -14.73 -9.30
N LEU A 5 16.51 -13.68 -9.64
CA LEU A 5 16.08 -12.30 -9.49
C LEU A 5 14.85 -12.14 -10.37
N ARG A 6 13.70 -12.02 -9.72
CA ARG A 6 12.41 -11.88 -10.37
C ARG A 6 12.44 -10.53 -11.08
N ASN A 7 12.61 -10.58 -12.40
CA ASN A 7 12.76 -9.45 -13.32
C ASN A 7 11.41 -8.82 -13.70
N GLU A 8 10.37 -9.10 -12.92
CA GLU A 8 9.10 -8.41 -13.01
C GLU A 8 9.35 -7.05 -12.37
N ALA A 9 9.24 -5.97 -13.15
CA ALA A 9 9.20 -4.61 -12.62
C ALA A 9 8.03 -4.58 -11.65
N ASP A 10 8.34 -4.80 -10.37
CA ASP A 10 7.35 -4.86 -9.31
C ASP A 10 6.63 -3.52 -9.35
N PRO A 11 5.32 -3.48 -9.68
CA PRO A 11 4.60 -2.22 -9.76
C PRO A 11 4.49 -1.58 -8.36
N TYR A 12 4.88 -2.33 -7.33
CA TYR A 12 5.02 -1.88 -5.97
C TYR A 12 6.47 -1.48 -5.68
N PRO A 13 6.69 -0.31 -5.06
CA PRO A 13 8.03 0.09 -4.65
C PRO A 13 8.57 -0.90 -3.61
N ALA A 14 9.81 -1.35 -3.79
CA ALA A 14 10.51 -2.28 -2.88
C ALA A 14 10.64 -1.76 -1.42
N SER A 15 10.30 -0.49 -1.19
CA SER A 15 10.21 0.15 0.10
C SER A 15 9.08 1.17 0.00
N GLY A 16 8.10 1.19 0.92
CA GLY A 16 7.05 2.23 0.98
C GLY A 16 7.56 3.67 1.21
N ARG A 17 8.87 3.91 1.01
CA ARG A 17 9.50 5.22 1.06
C ARG A 17 9.04 6.03 -0.14
N GLY A 18 8.41 7.17 0.13
CA GLY A 18 7.95 8.11 -0.90
C GLY A 18 6.52 7.87 -1.40
N TYR A 19 5.77 6.96 -0.77
CA TYR A 19 4.35 6.74 -1.09
C TYR A 19 3.49 6.90 0.16
N VAL A 20 2.26 7.36 -0.03
CA VAL A 20 1.21 7.41 0.99
C VAL A 20 0.05 6.52 0.56
N HIS A 21 -0.48 5.76 1.51
CA HIS A 21 -1.66 4.94 1.30
C HIS A 21 -2.92 5.80 1.34
N VAL A 22 -3.67 5.79 0.24
CA VAL A 22 -4.92 6.55 0.07
C VAL A 22 -6.07 5.63 -0.34
N CYS A 23 -7.29 6.03 -0.02
CA CYS A 23 -8.48 5.31 -0.43
C CYS A 23 -8.67 5.44 -1.95
N PRO A 24 -8.88 4.35 -2.70
CA PRO A 24 -9.13 4.44 -4.14
C PRO A 24 -10.43 5.18 -4.47
N ASP A 25 -11.45 5.10 -3.60
CA ASP A 25 -12.75 5.76 -3.83
C ASP A 25 -12.71 7.28 -3.53
N CYS A 26 -12.06 7.71 -2.44
CA CYS A 26 -12.12 9.09 -1.96
C CYS A 26 -10.78 9.83 -1.88
N ALA A 27 -9.67 9.17 -2.25
CA ALA A 27 -8.30 9.68 -2.19
C ALA A 27 -7.84 10.19 -0.81
N LEU A 28 -8.60 9.90 0.26
CA LEU A 28 -8.24 10.26 1.62
C LEU A 28 -7.14 9.33 2.17
N PRO A 29 -6.26 9.83 3.05
CA PRO A 29 -5.24 8.99 3.68
C PRO A 29 -5.90 7.85 4.46
N LEU A 30 -5.36 6.65 4.29
CA LEU A 30 -5.79 5.47 5.02
C LEU A 30 -5.02 5.35 6.34
N THR A 31 -5.71 4.85 7.36
CA THR A 31 -5.09 4.51 8.63
C THR A 31 -4.66 3.05 8.61
N LEU A 32 -3.54 2.76 9.25
CA LEU A 32 -3.06 1.39 9.41
C LEU A 32 -3.84 0.73 10.57
N HIS A 33 -4.38 -0.45 10.31
CA HIS A 33 -5.12 -1.28 11.27
C HIS A 33 -4.45 -2.64 11.38
N ASP A 34 -4.27 -3.09 12.61
CA ASP A 34 -3.77 -4.43 12.90
C ASP A 34 -4.94 -5.44 12.82
N LEU A 35 -4.78 -6.47 12.00
CA LEU A 35 -5.74 -7.57 11.90
C LEU A 35 -5.39 -8.64 12.93
N ARG A 36 -6.41 -9.33 13.43
CA ARG A 36 -6.24 -10.39 14.45
C ARG A 36 -5.36 -11.57 14.00
N ASP A 37 -5.11 -11.70 12.70
CA ASP A 37 -4.24 -12.70 12.08
C ASP A 37 -2.75 -12.33 12.16
N GLY A 38 -2.41 -11.14 12.69
CA GLY A 38 -1.05 -10.59 12.72
C GLY A 38 -0.65 -9.90 11.41
N ASP A 39 -1.58 -9.75 10.48
CA ASP A 39 -1.44 -8.97 9.25
C ASP A 39 -1.88 -7.51 9.48
N GLN A 40 -1.51 -6.61 8.58
CA GLN A 40 -1.94 -5.21 8.64
C GLN A 40 -2.85 -4.87 7.46
N ALA A 41 -3.78 -3.94 7.67
CA ALA A 41 -4.67 -3.43 6.64
C ALA A 41 -4.71 -1.91 6.66
N TYR A 42 -4.83 -1.30 5.49
CA TYR A 42 -5.11 0.12 5.36
C TYR A 42 -6.62 0.33 5.28
N TRP A 43 -7.17 1.13 6.19
CA TRP A 43 -8.61 1.34 6.34
C TRP A 43 -9.02 2.81 6.11
N CYS A 44 -10.12 2.99 5.40
CA CYS A 44 -10.75 4.27 5.18
C CYS A 44 -11.95 4.40 6.13
N HIS A 45 -11.88 5.34 7.07
CA HIS A 45 -13.00 5.62 7.96
C HIS A 45 -14.18 6.29 7.25
N THR A 46 -13.94 7.05 6.19
CA THR A 46 -15.00 7.74 5.44
C THR A 46 -15.82 6.78 4.57
N CYS A 47 -15.16 5.87 3.87
CA CYS A 47 -15.82 4.91 2.98
C CYS A 47 -16.20 3.60 3.68
N GLY A 48 -15.63 3.31 4.85
CA GLY A 48 -15.79 2.02 5.52
C GLY A 48 -15.19 0.85 4.75
N LYS A 49 -14.12 1.09 3.99
CA LYS A 49 -13.43 0.11 3.13
C LYS A 49 -11.95 0.06 3.48
N GLY A 50 -11.32 -1.10 3.30
CA GLY A 50 -9.88 -1.24 3.46
C GLY A 50 -9.32 -2.40 2.64
N HIS A 51 -7.99 -2.43 2.51
CA HIS A 51 -7.23 -3.48 1.83
C HIS A 51 -6.04 -3.91 2.69
N ARG A 52 -5.51 -5.10 2.43
CA ARG A 52 -4.34 -5.62 3.17
C ARG A 52 -3.08 -4.84 2.79
N ALA A 53 -2.21 -4.62 3.77
CA ALA A 53 -0.93 -3.94 3.57
C ALA A 53 0.02 -4.75 2.69
N GLY A 54 -0.09 -6.09 2.73
CA GLY A 54 0.68 -6.99 1.87
C GLY A 54 0.19 -7.10 0.42
N ASP A 55 -1.02 -6.61 0.13
CA ASP A 55 -1.64 -6.63 -1.20
C ASP A 55 -2.44 -5.33 -1.44
N PRO A 56 -1.75 -4.17 -1.54
CA PRO A 56 -2.43 -2.92 -1.80
C PRO A 56 -2.84 -2.83 -3.28
N PRO A 57 -4.03 -2.28 -3.60
CA PRO A 57 -4.36 -1.96 -4.98
C PRO A 57 -3.45 -0.81 -5.46
N LEU A 58 -3.09 -0.81 -6.74
CA LEU A 58 -2.19 0.20 -7.33
C LEU A 58 -2.69 1.63 -7.11
N GLU A 59 -4.01 1.84 -7.18
CA GLU A 59 -4.65 3.14 -6.96
C GLU A 59 -4.56 3.62 -5.51
N ALA A 60 -4.27 2.74 -4.56
CA ALA A 60 -4.09 3.13 -3.17
C ALA A 60 -2.69 3.67 -2.86
N LEU A 61 -1.72 3.54 -3.78
CA LEU A 61 -0.38 4.05 -3.59
C LEU A 61 -0.22 5.38 -4.31
N ARG A 62 -0.16 6.47 -3.54
CA ARG A 62 0.07 7.81 -4.09
C ARG A 62 1.49 8.26 -3.81
N LEU A 63 2.20 8.69 -4.85
CA LEU A 63 3.52 9.31 -4.71
C LEU A 63 3.44 10.57 -3.86
N LEU A 64 4.32 10.65 -2.86
CA LEU A 64 4.53 11.87 -2.09
C LEU A 64 5.31 12.87 -2.96
N PRO A 65 4.92 14.16 -2.97
CA PRO A 65 5.56 15.20 -3.79
C PRO A 65 7.01 15.52 -3.39
N GLN A 66 7.55 14.87 -2.35
CA GLN A 66 8.90 15.09 -1.81
C GLN A 66 9.91 14.00 -2.21
N ALA A 67 9.53 13.06 -3.09
CA ALA A 67 10.46 12.12 -3.69
C ALA A 67 11.11 12.77 -4.93
N GLY A 68 11.96 13.77 -4.69
CA GLY A 68 12.82 14.43 -5.68
C GLY A 68 14.28 14.36 -5.23
#